data_AF-A0A497A1D5-F1
#
_entry.id   AF-A0A497A1D5-F1
#
_cell.length_a   1.000
_cell.length_b   1.000
_cell.length_c   1.000
_cell.angle_alpha   90.00
_cell.angle_beta   90.00
_cell.angle_gamma   90.00
#
_symmetry.space_group_name_H-M   'P 1'
#
loop_
_entity.id
_entity.type
_entity.pdbx_description
1 polymer ?
#
loop_
_entity_poly.entity_id
_entity_poly.type
_entity_poly.pdbx_seq_one_letter_code
_entity_poly.pdbx_strand_id
1 'polypeptide(L)'
;MILRGQEVELASPRDTEADVARVVSELSEKHAWSWLGEEGVRIGRILAGVNPDDEMAVLDAWEDYLAKHLSFPFEAEVSEYQERGPLQAGDRVTVQGIFDVDDLYGIIVRLRHGRKRYTFPLCDLEVTDEYSPNHQIVKDYAVWFANR
;
A
#
# COMPACT_ATOMS: atom_id res chain seq x y z
N MET A 1 -38.28 -14.30 -30.25
CA MET A 1 -37.79 -13.90 -31.59
C MET A 1 -36.28 -13.91 -31.53
N ILE A 2 -35.61 -14.76 -32.31
CA ILE A 2 -34.14 -14.89 -32.33
C ILE A 2 -33.70 -14.46 -33.72
N LEU A 3 -32.84 -13.44 -33.80
CA LEU A 3 -32.27 -12.98 -35.06
C LEU A 3 -31.25 -13.99 -35.58
N ARG A 4 -31.30 -14.30 -36.88
CA ARG A 4 -30.34 -15.20 -37.52
C ARG A 4 -29.06 -14.42 -37.82
N GLY A 5 -27.89 -15.07 -37.81
CA GLY A 5 -26.60 -14.40 -38.04
C GLY A 5 -26.44 -13.69 -39.40
N GLN A 6 -27.38 -13.88 -40.33
CA GLN A 6 -27.45 -13.18 -41.62
C GLN A 6 -28.31 -11.91 -41.56
N GLU A 7 -29.00 -11.64 -40.46
CA GLU A 7 -29.89 -10.48 -40.22
C GLU A 7 -29.20 -9.38 -39.38
N VAL A 8 -27.89 -9.52 -39.15
CA VAL A 8 -27.09 -8.59 -38.36
C VAL A 8 -25.83 -8.20 -39.14
N GLU A 9 -25.64 -6.90 -39.31
CA GLU A 9 -24.42 -6.32 -39.87
C GLU A 9 -23.41 -6.04 -38.74
N LEU A 10 -22.12 -6.23 -39.03
CA LEU A 10 -21.06 -5.92 -38.07
C LEU A 10 -21.00 -4.41 -37.86
N ALA A 11 -21.18 -3.97 -36.61
CA ALA A 11 -20.98 -2.59 -36.24
C ALA A 11 -19.49 -2.24 -36.27
N SER A 12 -19.17 -1.00 -36.65
CA SER A 12 -17.83 -0.45 -36.43
C SER A 12 -17.63 -0.19 -34.92
N PRO A 13 -16.46 -0.51 -34.35
CA PRO A 13 -16.17 -0.22 -32.95
C PRO A 13 -16.38 1.27 -32.65
N ARG A 14 -17.06 1.57 -31.54
CA ARG A 14 -17.29 2.96 -31.10
C ARG A 14 -16.01 3.62 -30.61
N ASP A 15 -15.16 2.85 -29.95
CA ASP A 15 -13.94 3.31 -29.28
C ASP A 15 -12.73 2.60 -29.91
N THR A 16 -11.61 3.31 -30.06
CA THR A 16 -10.34 2.70 -30.51
C THR A 16 -9.60 2.04 -29.33
N GLU A 17 -8.62 1.19 -29.60
CA GLU A 17 -7.78 0.61 -28.54
C GLU A 17 -7.09 1.69 -27.69
N ALA A 18 -6.71 2.82 -28.30
CA ALA A 18 -6.12 3.95 -27.59
C ALA A 18 -7.14 4.67 -26.69
N ASP A 19 -8.39 4.80 -27.12
CA ASP A 19 -9.46 5.37 -26.29
C ASP A 19 -9.77 4.47 -25.09
N VAL A 20 -9.81 3.16 -25.31
CA VAL A 20 -9.98 2.17 -24.24
C VAL A 20 -8.81 2.25 -23.25
N ALA A 21 -7.57 2.25 -23.73
CA ALA A 21 -6.39 2.32 -22.87
C ALA A 21 -6.38 3.59 -22.00
N ARG A 22 -6.73 4.75 -22.59
CA ARG A 22 -6.83 6.01 -21.86
C ARG A 22 -7.91 5.97 -20.78
N VAL A 23 -9.12 5.51 -21.11
CA VAL A 23 -10.23 5.44 -20.15
C VAL A 23 -9.91 4.44 -19.04
N VAL A 24 -9.25 3.32 -19.37
CA VAL A 24 -8.80 2.35 -18.37
C VAL A 24 -7.77 2.97 -17.42
N SER A 25 -6.78 3.72 -17.93
CA SER A 25 -5.79 4.44 -17.11
C SER A 25 -6.46 5.47 -16.20
N GLU A 26 -7.35 6.30 -16.73
CA GLU A 26 -8.07 7.32 -15.96
C GLU A 26 -8.93 6.69 -14.84
N LEU A 27 -9.55 5.53 -15.11
CA LEU A 27 -10.34 4.82 -14.13
C LEU A 27 -9.47 4.09 -13.10
N SER A 28 -8.35 3.50 -13.49
CA SER A 28 -7.43 2.81 -12.58
C SER A 28 -6.79 3.79 -11.62
N GLU A 29 -6.27 4.93 -12.08
CA GLU A 29 -5.70 5.98 -11.22
C GLU A 29 -6.70 6.46 -10.16
N LYS A 30 -7.97 6.56 -10.52
CA LYS A 30 -9.02 7.06 -9.60
C LYS A 30 -9.55 5.98 -8.65
N HIS A 31 -9.55 4.72 -9.07
CA HIS A 31 -10.26 3.65 -8.37
C HIS A 31 -9.41 2.44 -7.99
N ALA A 32 -8.08 2.48 -8.17
CA ALA A 32 -7.15 1.36 -7.93
C ALA A 32 -7.42 0.65 -6.59
N TRP A 33 -7.71 1.41 -5.54
CA TRP A 33 -7.87 0.92 -4.19
C TRP A 33 -9.32 0.94 -3.67
N SER A 34 -10.30 1.35 -4.48
CA SER A 34 -11.69 1.58 -4.01
C SER A 34 -12.38 0.32 -3.47
N TRP A 35 -11.92 -0.87 -3.87
CA TRP A 35 -12.44 -2.16 -3.43
C TRP A 35 -12.01 -2.54 -2.01
N LEU A 36 -11.04 -1.84 -1.42
CA LEU A 36 -10.58 -2.03 -0.03
C LEU A 36 -11.45 -1.29 1.01
N GLY A 37 -12.58 -0.71 0.61
CA GLY A 37 -13.47 0.00 1.53
C GLY A 37 -12.92 1.34 2.00
N GLU A 38 -13.03 1.64 3.30
CA GLU A 38 -12.61 2.94 3.85
C GLU A 38 -11.09 3.14 3.83
N GLU A 39 -10.33 2.07 4.08
CA GLU A 39 -8.88 1.99 3.89
C GLU A 39 -8.50 2.40 2.47
N GLY A 40 -9.17 1.83 1.48
CA GLY A 40 -8.94 2.14 0.06
C GLY A 40 -9.13 3.60 -0.30
N VAL A 41 -10.14 4.25 0.29
CA VAL A 41 -10.37 5.69 0.10
C VAL A 41 -9.26 6.53 0.71
N ARG A 42 -8.71 6.13 1.87
CA ARG A 42 -7.57 6.82 2.50
C ARG A 42 -6.29 6.62 1.68
N ILE A 43 -5.99 5.39 1.28
CA ILE A 43 -4.85 5.03 0.43
C ILE A 43 -4.89 5.81 -0.89
N GLY A 44 -6.05 5.83 -1.56
CA GLY A 44 -6.22 6.58 -2.80
C GLY A 44 -6.00 8.09 -2.67
N ARG A 45 -6.21 8.69 -1.48
CA ARG A 45 -5.86 10.09 -1.22
C ARG A 45 -4.36 10.30 -1.03
N ILE A 46 -3.67 9.34 -0.42
CA ILE A 46 -2.21 9.38 -0.23
C ILE A 46 -1.51 9.29 -1.58
N LEU A 47 -1.98 8.38 -2.44
CA LEU A 47 -1.41 8.10 -3.76
C LEU A 47 -2.07 8.91 -4.89
N ALA A 48 -2.79 9.97 -4.56
CA ALA A 48 -3.51 10.76 -5.55
C ALA A 48 -2.54 11.41 -6.55
N GLY A 49 -2.71 11.10 -7.84
CA GLY A 49 -1.86 11.62 -8.92
C GLY A 49 -0.56 10.86 -9.13
N VAL A 50 -0.38 9.72 -8.46
CA VAL A 50 0.71 8.77 -8.71
C VAL A 50 0.18 7.67 -9.62
N ASN A 51 0.97 7.31 -10.64
CA ASN A 51 0.63 6.19 -11.50
C ASN A 51 0.71 4.88 -10.69
N PRO A 52 -0.40 4.12 -10.52
CA PRO A 52 -0.38 2.88 -9.75
C PRO A 52 0.52 1.80 -10.36
N ASP A 53 0.81 1.86 -11.66
CA ASP A 53 1.69 0.91 -12.35
C ASP A 53 3.19 1.26 -12.19
N ASP A 54 3.52 2.43 -11.63
CA ASP A 54 4.89 2.84 -11.32
C ASP A 54 5.21 2.54 -9.86
N GLU A 55 5.68 1.32 -9.59
CA GLU A 55 5.92 0.80 -8.24
C GLU A 55 6.85 1.69 -7.42
N MET A 56 7.91 2.22 -8.04
CA MET A 56 8.86 3.10 -7.37
C MET A 56 8.20 4.44 -7.01
N ALA A 57 7.46 5.05 -7.93
CA ALA A 57 6.75 6.30 -7.65
C ALA A 57 5.71 6.14 -6.52
N VAL A 58 5.05 4.98 -6.44
CA VAL A 58 4.10 4.66 -5.37
C VAL A 58 4.81 4.48 -4.03
N LEU A 59 5.95 3.78 -4.00
CA LEU A 59 6.77 3.61 -2.80
C LEU A 59 7.35 4.94 -2.30
N ASP A 60 7.86 5.78 -3.21
CA ASP A 60 8.35 7.12 -2.90
C ASP A 60 7.23 7.97 -2.28
N ALA A 61 6.03 7.95 -2.85
CA ALA A 61 4.88 8.67 -2.30
C ALA A 61 4.50 8.21 -0.89
N TRP A 62 4.59 6.89 -0.63
CA TRP A 62 4.41 6.34 0.71
C TRP A 62 5.50 6.77 1.67
N GLU A 63 6.78 6.69 1.29
CA GLU A 63 7.90 7.16 2.11
C GLU A 63 7.69 8.62 2.52
N ASP A 64 7.39 9.48 1.53
CA ASP A 64 7.16 10.90 1.70
C ASP A 64 6.00 11.21 2.64
N TYR A 65 4.91 10.45 2.51
CA TYR A 65 3.74 10.59 3.38
C TYR A 65 4.06 10.12 4.81
N LEU A 66 4.65 8.95 4.97
CA LEU A 66 4.98 8.36 6.27
C LEU A 66 5.99 9.21 7.03
N ALA A 67 7.03 9.72 6.36
CA ALA A 67 8.03 10.59 6.95
C ALA A 67 7.44 11.89 7.53
N LYS A 68 6.36 12.41 6.91
CA LYS A 68 5.69 13.65 7.35
C LYS A 68 4.65 13.43 8.45
N HIS A 69 4.04 12.24 8.53
CA HIS A 69 2.88 12.01 9.39
C HIS A 69 3.13 11.05 10.56
N LEU A 70 4.13 10.17 10.48
CA LEU A 70 4.48 9.30 11.60
C LEU A 70 5.16 10.08 12.71
N SER A 71 4.63 9.93 13.92
CA SER A 71 5.22 10.48 15.13
C SER A 71 6.19 9.47 15.74
N PHE A 72 7.49 9.71 15.61
CA PHE A 72 8.53 8.86 16.19
C PHE A 72 9.02 9.37 17.55
N PRO A 73 9.45 8.49 18.46
CA PRO A 73 9.32 7.04 18.39
C PRO A 73 7.90 6.57 18.76
N PHE A 74 7.52 5.36 18.32
CA PHE A 74 6.25 4.73 18.72
C PHE A 74 6.41 3.23 18.96
N GLU A 75 5.49 2.66 19.74
CA GLU A 75 5.47 1.24 20.07
C GLU A 75 4.66 0.45 19.04
N ALA A 76 5.20 -0.70 18.64
CA ALA A 76 4.59 -1.63 17.71
C ALA A 76 4.88 -3.07 18.15
N GLU A 77 4.19 -4.01 17.51
CA GLU A 77 4.37 -5.45 17.68
C GLU A 77 4.62 -6.06 16.30
N VAL A 78 5.48 -7.08 16.24
CA VAL A 78 5.65 -7.87 15.02
C VAL A 78 4.39 -8.70 14.80
N SER A 79 3.61 -8.40 13.75
CA SER A 79 2.33 -9.06 13.47
C SER A 79 2.52 -10.33 12.65
N GLU A 80 3.51 -10.36 11.76
CA GLU A 80 3.70 -11.45 10.80
C GLU A 80 4.73 -12.49 11.27
N TYR A 81 4.51 -13.75 10.85
CA TYR A 81 5.45 -14.84 11.14
C TYR A 81 6.79 -14.64 10.44
N GLN A 82 7.88 -14.80 11.19
CA GLN A 82 9.25 -14.61 10.69
C GLN A 82 9.99 -15.95 10.62
N GLU A 83 10.27 -16.41 9.41
CA GLU A 83 11.04 -17.65 9.20
C GLU A 83 12.47 -17.57 9.75
N ARG A 84 13.05 -16.37 9.77
CA ARG A 84 14.45 -16.13 10.12
C ARG A 84 14.59 -14.87 10.98
N GLY A 85 15.67 -14.83 11.74
CA GLY A 85 16.05 -13.65 12.52
C GLY A 85 15.63 -13.74 13.99
N PRO A 86 16.07 -12.76 14.80
CA PRO A 86 15.88 -12.77 16.25
C PRO A 86 14.53 -12.20 16.69
N LEU A 87 13.79 -11.56 15.80
CA LEU A 87 12.44 -11.04 16.06
C LEU A 87 11.42 -12.10 15.64
N GLN A 88 10.37 -12.26 16.44
CA GLN A 88 9.29 -13.21 16.21
C GLN A 88 7.94 -12.50 16.35
N ALA A 89 6.89 -13.08 15.76
CA ALA A 89 5.54 -12.58 15.93
C ALA A 89 5.18 -12.45 17.43
N GLY A 90 4.57 -11.33 17.80
CA GLY A 90 4.27 -10.96 19.18
C GLY A 90 5.38 -10.18 19.91
N ASP A 91 6.57 -10.02 19.31
CA ASP A 91 7.63 -9.21 19.91
C ASP A 91 7.27 -7.73 19.88
N ARG A 92 7.35 -7.07 21.04
CA ARG A 92 7.18 -5.63 21.17
C ARG A 92 8.46 -4.88 20.84
N VAL A 93 8.32 -3.87 19.99
CA VAL A 93 9.43 -3.09 19.44
C VAL A 93 9.11 -1.61 19.47
N THR A 94 10.14 -0.79 19.67
CA THR A 94 10.01 0.66 19.54
C THR A 94 10.56 1.09 18.18
N VAL A 95 9.69 1.58 17.31
CA VAL A 95 10.05 2.13 15.99
C VAL A 95 10.66 3.53 16.19
N GLN A 96 11.81 3.78 15.58
CA GLN A 96 12.63 4.99 15.78
C GLN A 96 12.60 5.94 14.58
N GLY A 97 12.29 5.44 13.39
CA GLY A 97 12.30 6.24 12.17
C GLY A 97 12.42 5.37 10.91
N ILE A 98 12.13 5.96 9.76
CA ILE A 98 12.39 5.34 8.46
C ILE A 98 13.90 5.21 8.25
N PHE A 99 14.31 4.13 7.60
CA PHE A 99 15.69 3.79 7.29
C PHE A 99 15.96 3.80 5.80
N ASP A 100 15.11 3.12 5.03
CA ASP A 100 15.32 2.86 3.62
C ASP A 100 14.00 2.44 2.95
N VAL A 101 14.01 2.41 1.63
CA VAL A 101 12.94 1.87 0.78
C VAL A 101 13.51 0.70 -0.01
N ASP A 102 12.85 -0.45 0.07
CA ASP A 102 13.23 -1.66 -0.66
C ASP A 102 12.06 -2.08 -1.57
N ASP A 103 12.35 -2.45 -2.82
CA ASP A 103 11.30 -2.81 -3.78
C ASP A 103 10.48 -4.02 -3.29
N LEU A 104 11.16 -5.02 -2.73
CA LEU A 104 10.54 -6.27 -2.30
C LEU A 104 9.89 -6.14 -0.91
N TYR A 105 10.55 -5.48 0.03
CA TYR A 105 10.14 -5.38 1.43
C TYR A 105 9.46 -4.05 1.80
N GLY A 106 9.37 -3.11 0.85
CA GLY A 106 8.80 -1.79 1.03
C GLY A 106 9.61 -0.91 1.97
N ILE A 107 8.90 -0.09 2.74
CA ILE A 107 9.48 0.84 3.72
C ILE A 107 10.13 0.07 4.86
N ILE A 108 11.44 0.25 5.01
CA ILE A 108 12.24 -0.32 6.09
C ILE A 108 12.39 0.71 7.20
N VAL A 109 12.12 0.31 8.44
CA VAL A 109 12.23 1.16 9.62
C VAL A 109 13.35 0.70 10.55
N ARG A 110 14.00 1.67 11.23
CA ARG A 110 14.85 1.39 12.38
C ARG A 110 13.98 1.14 13.59
N LEU A 111 14.24 0.04 14.30
CA LEU A 111 13.56 -0.29 15.55
C LEU A 111 14.52 -0.70 16.66
N ARG A 112 14.01 -0.70 17.89
CA ARG A 112 14.68 -1.24 19.06
C ARG A 112 13.85 -2.37 19.66
N HIS A 113 14.50 -3.49 19.92
CA HIS A 113 13.98 -4.54 20.79
C HIS A 113 14.98 -4.67 21.96
N GLY A 114 14.55 -4.22 23.13
CA GLY A 114 15.40 -4.12 24.32
C GLY A 114 16.62 -3.20 24.10
N ARG A 115 17.83 -3.77 24.24
CA ARG A 115 19.08 -3.01 24.07
C ARG A 115 19.65 -3.05 22.65
N LYS A 116 19.07 -3.84 21.75
CA LYS A 116 19.56 -4.03 20.38
C LYS A 116 18.78 -3.17 19.39
N ARG A 117 19.44 -2.82 18.29
CA ARG A 117 18.87 -2.07 17.17
C ARG A 117 18.74 -3.01 15.98
N TYR A 118 17.66 -2.88 15.24
CA TYR A 118 17.38 -3.65 14.03
C TYR A 118 16.80 -2.73 12.96
N THR A 119 16.78 -3.22 11.73
CA THR A 119 15.97 -2.69 10.63
C THR A 119 14.94 -3.76 10.26
N PHE A 120 13.72 -3.34 9.96
CA PHE A 120 12.61 -4.27 9.75
C PHE A 120 11.56 -3.67 8.79
N PRO A 121 10.86 -4.49 8.00
CA PRO A 121 9.76 -4.01 7.15
C PRO A 121 8.63 -3.41 7.98
N LEU A 122 8.12 -2.24 7.60
CA LEU A 122 7.00 -1.61 8.29
C LEU A 122 5.68 -2.36 8.09
N CYS A 123 5.53 -3.07 6.98
CA CYS A 123 4.32 -3.83 6.64
C CYS A 123 4.06 -5.00 7.60
N ASP A 124 5.11 -5.49 8.27
CA ASP A 124 5.05 -6.62 9.21
C ASP A 124 4.89 -6.16 10.67
N LEU A 125 4.58 -4.87 10.88
CA LEU A 125 4.42 -4.26 12.20
C LEU A 125 2.99 -3.74 12.40
N GLU A 126 2.47 -3.95 13.59
CA GLU A 126 1.19 -3.39 14.03
C GLU A 126 1.41 -2.43 15.21
N VAL A 127 0.82 -1.23 15.15
CA VAL A 127 0.91 -0.27 16.26
C VAL A 127 0.04 -0.76 17.42
N THR A 128 0.66 -1.00 18.57
CA THR A 128 0.02 -1.67 19.72
C THR A 128 -1.08 -0.85 20.41
N ASP A 129 -1.10 0.47 20.20
CA ASP A 129 -2.10 1.38 20.76
C ASP A 129 -3.03 1.87 19.64
N GLU A 130 -4.27 1.41 19.64
CA GLU A 130 -5.30 1.78 18.65
C GLU A 130 -5.62 3.29 18.66
N TYR A 131 -5.38 3.98 19.78
CA TYR A 131 -5.60 5.41 19.91
C TYR A 131 -4.40 6.25 19.48
N SER A 132 -3.29 5.60 19.12
CA SER A 132 -2.11 6.27 18.60
C SER A 132 -2.43 6.95 17.27
N PRO A 133 -1.94 8.18 17.02
CA PRO A 133 -2.07 8.82 15.71
C PRO A 133 -1.41 8.01 14.59
N ASN A 134 -0.46 7.13 14.93
CA ASN A 134 0.23 6.29 13.96
C ASN A 134 -0.55 5.03 13.60
N HIS A 135 -1.53 4.61 14.42
CA HIS A 135 -2.19 3.30 14.24
C HIS A 135 -2.86 3.20 12.87
N GLN A 136 -3.67 4.19 12.51
CA GLN A 136 -4.34 4.20 11.22
C GLN A 136 -3.35 4.30 10.04
N ILE A 137 -2.29 5.11 10.19
CA ILE A 137 -1.30 5.35 9.13
C ILE A 137 -0.53 4.06 8.81
N VAL A 138 -0.04 3.37 9.85
CA VAL A 138 0.70 2.11 9.69
C VAL A 138 -0.22 1.02 9.15
N LYS A 139 -1.47 0.95 9.63
CA LYS A 139 -2.47 0.00 9.12
C LYS A 139 -2.78 0.23 7.64
N ASP A 140 -3.00 1.48 7.22
CA ASP A 140 -3.30 1.80 5.82
C ASP A 140 -2.12 1.42 4.90
N TYR A 141 -0.88 1.66 5.35
CA TYR A 141 0.32 1.22 4.63
C TYR A 141 0.40 -0.31 4.51
N ALA A 142 0.21 -1.04 5.62
CA ALA A 142 0.25 -2.51 5.62
C ALA A 142 -0.85 -3.10 4.71
N VAL A 143 -2.05 -2.55 4.76
CA VAL A 143 -3.17 -2.94 3.88
C VAL A 143 -2.83 -2.68 2.42
N TRP A 144 -2.30 -1.51 2.07
CA TRP A 144 -1.85 -1.25 0.70
C TRP A 144 -0.79 -2.25 0.26
N PHE A 145 0.25 -2.45 1.08
CA PHE A 145 1.38 -3.31 0.75
C PHE A 145 0.97 -4.77 0.52
N ALA A 146 0.00 -5.27 1.28
CA ALA A 146 -0.52 -6.63 1.12
C ALA A 146 -1.38 -6.82 -0.14
N ASN A 147 -1.83 -5.73 -0.78
CA ASN A 147 -2.75 -5.76 -1.92
C ASN A 147 -2.18 -5.13 -3.20
N ARG A 148 -0.89 -4.75 -3.19
CA ARG A 148 -0.20 -4.23 -4.37
C ARG A 148 0.18 -5.32 -5.37
#